data_AF-A0A371HRJ0-F1
#
_entry.id   AF-A0A371HRJ0-F1
#
_cell.length_a   1.000
_cell.length_b   1.000
_cell.length_c   1.000
_cell.angle_alpha   90.00
_cell.angle_beta   90.00
_cell.angle_gamma   90.00
#
_symmetry.space_group_name_H-M   'P 1'
#
loop_
_entity.id
_entity.type
_entity.pdbx_description
1 polymer ?
#
loop_
_entity_poly.entity_id
_entity_poly.type
_entity_poly.pdbx_seq_one_letter_code
_entity_poly.pdbx_strand_id
1 'polypeptide(L)'
;MAYDQAGKQRKFQLQELDELCLEAAYENSRVYKQKILRKDFSIGQKVLLFNSRLKLIVGMLRSRWDGPFVITNIFPHGAVQLRDEHTNSTFPSQWASTQAIP
;
A
#
# COMPACT_ATOMS: atom_id res chain seq x y z
N MET A 1 36.04 -15.91 -34.40
CA MET A 1 34.63 -15.53 -34.12
C MET A 1 34.14 -16.13 -32.78
N ALA A 2 34.90 -15.98 -31.68
CA ALA A 2 34.52 -16.49 -30.35
C ALA A 2 33.94 -15.39 -29.43
N TYR A 3 34.31 -14.13 -29.68
CA TYR A 3 33.85 -12.96 -28.91
C TYR A 3 32.33 -12.70 -29.03
N ASP A 4 31.73 -13.01 -30.19
CA ASP A 4 30.28 -12.84 -30.42
C ASP A 4 29.45 -13.86 -29.62
N GLN A 5 29.93 -15.10 -29.51
CA GLN A 5 29.29 -16.16 -28.71
C GLN A 5 29.27 -15.80 -27.21
N ALA A 6 30.39 -15.30 -26.68
CA ALA A 6 30.49 -14.84 -25.30
C ALA A 6 29.63 -13.59 -25.01
N GLY A 7 29.40 -12.74 -26.02
CA GLY A 7 28.46 -11.61 -25.94
C GLY A 7 27.01 -12.07 -25.86
N LYS A 8 26.60 -13.02 -26.71
CA LYS A 8 25.26 -13.62 -26.71
C LYS A 8 24.96 -14.33 -25.39
N GLN A 9 25.93 -15.07 -24.85
CA GLN A 9 25.77 -15.76 -23.57
C GLN A 9 25.54 -14.78 -22.41
N ARG A 10 26.34 -13.70 -22.34
CA ARG A 10 26.15 -12.66 -21.31
C ARG A 10 24.80 -11.96 -21.43
N LYS A 11 24.34 -11.70 -22.66
CA LYS A 11 23.03 -11.07 -22.90
C LYS A 11 21.88 -11.96 -22.42
N PHE A 12 21.96 -13.27 -22.68
CA PHE A 12 20.96 -14.23 -22.22
C PHE A 12 20.89 -14.28 -20.69
N GLN A 13 22.05 -14.36 -20.02
CA GLN A 13 22.14 -14.35 -18.56
C GLN A 13 21.56 -13.07 -17.93
N LEU A 14 21.79 -11.90 -18.54
CA LEU A 14 21.24 -10.65 -18.06
C LEU A 14 19.71 -10.61 -18.18
N GLN A 15 19.16 -11.18 -19.25
CA GLN A 15 17.71 -11.25 -19.44
C GLN A 15 17.06 -12.17 -18.40
N GLU A 16 17.66 -13.35 -18.14
CA GLU A 16 17.19 -14.26 -17.09
C GLU A 16 17.19 -13.57 -15.71
N LEU A 17 18.23 -12.80 -15.40
CA LEU A 17 18.31 -12.05 -14.14
C LEU A 17 17.23 -10.96 -14.03
N ASP A 18 16.91 -10.27 -15.13
CA ASP A 18 15.89 -9.23 -15.14
C ASP A 18 14.47 -9.82 -14.95
N GLU A 19 14.21 -10.96 -15.61
CA GLU A 19 12.96 -11.72 -15.44
C GLU A 19 12.78 -12.20 -13.99
N LEU A 20 13.84 -12.75 -13.38
CA LEU A 20 13.83 -13.16 -11.97
C LEU A 20 13.62 -11.97 -11.02
N CYS A 21 14.22 -10.81 -11.30
CA CYS A 21 14.01 -9.60 -10.52
C CYS A 21 12.56 -9.11 -10.61
N LEU A 22 11.97 -9.12 -11.82
CA LEU A 22 10.58 -8.75 -12.06
C LEU A 22 9.61 -9.69 -11.33
N GLU A 23 9.84 -11.00 -11.40
CA GLU A 23 8.99 -11.99 -10.76
C GLU A 23 9.05 -11.88 -9.23
N ALA A 24 10.25 -11.77 -8.66
CA ALA A 24 10.43 -11.54 -7.23
C ALA A 24 9.80 -10.22 -6.75
N ALA A 25 9.93 -9.14 -7.54
CA ALA A 25 9.28 -7.87 -7.22
C ALA A 25 7.75 -7.96 -7.28
N TYR A 26 7.21 -8.70 -8.25
CA TYR A 26 5.78 -8.94 -8.39
C TYR A 26 5.22 -9.78 -7.23
N GLU A 27 5.91 -10.84 -6.84
CA GLU A 27 5.54 -11.66 -5.68
C GLU A 27 5.60 -10.86 -4.38
N ASN A 28 6.69 -10.11 -4.16
CA ASN A 28 6.81 -9.23 -2.99
C ASN A 28 5.69 -8.17 -2.95
N SER A 29 5.33 -7.57 -4.09
CA SER A 29 4.21 -6.63 -4.22
C SER A 29 2.87 -7.30 -3.89
N ARG A 30 2.63 -8.52 -4.36
CA ARG A 30 1.44 -9.32 -4.03
C ARG A 30 1.36 -9.59 -2.53
N VAL A 31 2.45 -10.04 -1.93
CA VAL A 31 2.52 -10.33 -0.48
C VAL A 31 2.28 -9.06 0.34
N TYR A 32 2.86 -7.93 -0.05
CA TYR A 32 2.65 -6.65 0.63
C TYR A 32 1.19 -6.19 0.55
N LYS A 33 0.57 -6.24 -0.63
CA LYS A 33 -0.86 -5.93 -0.82
C LYS A 33 -1.76 -6.84 0.00
N GLN A 34 -1.47 -8.14 0.03
CA GLN A 34 -2.24 -9.10 0.85
C GLN A 34 -2.08 -8.86 2.35
N LYS A 35 -0.87 -8.54 2.82
CA LYS A 35 -0.64 -8.23 4.25
C LYS A 35 -1.39 -6.98 4.71
N ILE A 36 -1.51 -5.97 3.84
CA ILE A 36 -2.31 -4.77 4.13
C ILE A 36 -3.80 -5.09 4.23
N LEU A 37 -4.31 -5.94 3.33
CA LEU A 37 -5.73 -6.34 3.32
C LEU A 37 -6.11 -7.27 4.48
N ARG A 38 -5.14 -7.93 5.13
CA ARG A 38 -5.34 -8.83 6.28
C ARG A 38 -5.37 -8.12 7.64
N LYS A 39 -5.39 -6.80 7.68
CA LYS A 39 -5.68 -6.09 8.94
C LYS A 39 -7.18 -6.27 9.20
N ASP A 40 -7.53 -7.20 10.09
CA ASP A 40 -8.93 -7.44 10.47
C ASP A 40 -9.47 -6.19 11.15
N PHE A 41 -10.27 -5.43 10.42
CA PHE A 41 -11.01 -4.31 10.96
C PHE A 41 -12.36 -4.83 11.46
N SER A 42 -12.79 -4.35 12.62
CA SER A 42 -14.15 -4.57 13.12
C SER A 42 -15.00 -3.31 13.00
N ILE A 43 -16.30 -3.50 12.76
CA ILE A 43 -17.26 -2.39 12.80
C ILE A 43 -17.25 -1.83 14.23
N GLY A 44 -17.17 -0.51 14.36
CA GLY A 44 -17.03 0.20 15.64
C GLY A 44 -15.60 0.42 16.11
N GLN A 45 -14.60 -0.09 15.38
CA GLN A 45 -13.19 0.14 15.73
C GLN A 45 -12.77 1.58 15.43
N LYS A 46 -12.01 2.18 16.37
CA LYS A 46 -11.36 3.47 16.19
C LYS A 46 -10.04 3.31 15.45
N VAL A 47 -9.86 4.11 14.41
CA VAL A 47 -8.71 4.04 13.51
C VAL A 47 -8.24 5.41 13.08
N LEU A 48 -6.94 5.55 12.82
CA LEU A 48 -6.37 6.76 12.24
C LEU A 48 -6.26 6.59 10.74
N LEU A 49 -6.56 7.66 9.99
CA LEU A 49 -6.43 7.68 8.54
C LEU A 49 -5.08 8.27 8.15
N PHE A 50 -4.27 7.53 7.41
CA PHE A 50 -3.06 8.09 6.83
C PHE A 50 -3.43 9.02 5.67
N ASN A 51 -3.01 10.27 5.77
CA ASN A 51 -3.14 11.25 4.71
C ASN A 51 -1.85 11.28 3.88
N SER A 52 -1.90 10.61 2.74
CA SER A 52 -0.82 10.57 1.76
C SER A 52 -0.66 11.87 0.96
N ARG A 53 -1.61 12.83 1.07
CA ARG A 53 -1.47 14.14 0.43
C ARG A 53 -0.30 14.88 1.07
N LEU A 54 0.86 14.73 0.46
CA LEU A 54 2.10 15.38 0.82
C LEU A 54 1.88 16.89 0.83
N LYS A 55 1.78 17.47 2.03
CA LYS A 55 1.85 18.93 2.17
C LYS A 55 3.34 19.26 2.13
N LEU A 56 3.78 19.85 1.02
CA LEU A 56 5.10 20.46 0.90
C LEU A 56 5.19 21.57 1.96
N ILE A 57 5.77 21.23 3.10
CA ILE A 57 6.25 22.22 4.05
C ILE A 57 7.68 22.52 3.61
N VAL A 58 8.07 23.79 3.53
CA VAL A 58 9.43 24.19 3.10
C VAL A 58 10.45 23.39 3.91
N GLY A 59 11.17 22.49 3.25
CA GLY A 59 12.18 21.61 3.86
C GLY A 59 11.72 20.22 4.30
N MET A 60 10.44 19.83 4.19
CA MET A 60 10.02 18.46 4.57
C MET A 60 8.76 17.95 3.86
N LEU A 61 8.85 16.72 3.34
CA LEU A 61 7.69 15.90 2.97
C LEU A 61 7.20 15.17 4.23
N ARG A 62 6.11 15.66 4.83
CA ARG A 62 5.47 14.98 5.97
C ARG A 62 4.15 14.35 5.52
N SER A 63 4.09 13.03 5.56
CA SER A 63 2.83 12.30 5.62
C SER A 63 2.20 12.50 7.01
N ARG A 64 0.90 12.75 7.08
CA ARG A 64 0.19 12.95 8.36
C ARG A 64 -0.75 11.80 8.63
N TRP A 65 -1.01 11.52 9.90
CA TRP A 65 -2.14 10.73 10.33
C TRP A 65 -3.24 11.71 10.75
N ASP A 66 -4.38 11.64 10.07
CA ASP A 66 -5.59 12.39 10.43
C ASP A 66 -6.37 11.58 11.47
N GLY A 67 -7.18 12.30 12.26
CA GLY A 67 -7.70 11.93 13.58
C GLY A 67 -8.48 10.62 13.72
N PRO A 68 -9.11 10.39 14.88
CA PRO A 68 -9.81 9.14 15.16
C PRO A 68 -11.10 9.05 14.35
N PHE A 69 -11.16 8.08 13.44
CA PHE A 69 -12.36 7.70 12.69
C PHE A 69 -12.91 6.39 13.22
N VAL A 70 -14.23 6.20 13.10
CA VAL A 70 -14.92 4.95 13.46
C VAL A 70 -15.30 4.22 12.19
N ILE A 71 -15.02 2.93 12.12
CA ILE A 71 -15.42 2.09 10.99
C ILE A 71 -16.92 1.76 11.11
N THR A 72 -17.73 2.20 10.16
CA THR A 72 -19.19 1.92 10.17
C THR A 72 -19.56 0.71 9.34
N ASN A 73 -18.91 0.51 8.20
CA ASN A 73 -19.18 -0.62 7.30
C ASN A 73 -17.88 -1.08 6.62
N ILE A 74 -17.80 -2.37 6.34
CA ILE A 74 -16.69 -3.00 5.62
C ILE A 74 -17.29 -3.66 4.37
N PHE A 75 -16.77 -3.30 3.21
CA PHE A 75 -17.23 -3.87 1.95
C PHE A 75 -16.39 -5.10 1.57
N PRO A 76 -16.97 -6.09 0.86
CA PRO A 76 -16.28 -7.32 0.48
C PRO A 76 -15.06 -7.09 -0.43
N HIS A 77 -14.98 -5.92 -1.08
CA HIS A 77 -13.84 -5.51 -1.91
C HIS A 77 -12.74 -4.76 -1.12
N GLY A 78 -12.76 -4.80 0.21
CA GLY A 78 -11.74 -4.21 1.07
C GLY A 78 -11.84 -2.69 1.26
N ALA A 79 -12.87 -2.05 0.71
CA ALA A 79 -13.19 -0.67 1.05
C ALA A 79 -13.82 -0.62 2.45
N VAL A 80 -13.49 0.42 3.21
CA VAL A 80 -14.01 0.65 4.56
C VAL A 80 -14.70 2.00 4.60
N GLN A 81 -15.89 2.04 5.19
CA GLN A 81 -16.61 3.27 5.43
C GLN A 81 -16.20 3.84 6.78
N LEU A 82 -15.64 5.05 6.76
CA LEU A 82 -15.18 5.76 7.94
C LEU A 82 -16.17 6.86 8.29
N ARG A 83 -16.45 7.01 9.58
CA ARG A 83 -17.21 8.12 10.16
C ARG A 83 -16.32 8.94 11.06
N ASP A 84 -16.35 10.25 10.87
CA ASP A 84 -15.75 11.21 11.78
C ASP A 84 -16.69 11.49 12.97
N GLU A 85 -16.18 11.38 14.20
CA GLU A 85 -16.95 11.66 15.43
C GLU A 85 -17.31 13.16 15.56
N HIS A 86 -16.50 14.06 14.98
CA HIS A 86 -16.67 15.51 15.13
C HIS A 86 -17.62 16.11 14.11
N THR A 87 -17.58 15.63 12.87
CA THR A 87 -18.37 16.19 11.77
C THR A 87 -19.58 15.33 11.41
N ASN A 88 -19.71 14.14 12.03
CA ASN A 88 -20.67 13.09 11.68
C ASN A 88 -20.68 12.73 10.18
N SER A 89 -19.63 13.16 9.46
CA SER A 89 -19.48 12.93 8.04
C SER A 89 -18.96 11.52 7.82
N THR A 90 -19.49 10.86 6.80
CA THR A 90 -19.16 9.49 6.48
C THR A 90 -18.57 9.45 5.08
N PHE A 91 -17.42 8.80 4.91
CA PHE A 91 -16.75 8.71 3.61
C PHE A 91 -16.17 7.30 3.37
N PRO A 92 -16.20 6.81 2.12
CA PRO A 92 -15.57 5.55 1.76
C PRO A 92 -14.05 5.74 1.62
N SER A 93 -13.27 4.85 2.21
CA SER A 93 -11.81 4.75 2.01
C SER A 93 -11.48 3.43 1.33
N GLN A 94 -10.90 3.51 0.13
CA GLN A 94 -10.59 2.34 -0.72
C GLN A 94 -9.11 1.89 -0.61
N TRP A 95 -8.29 2.60 0.17
CA TRP A 95 -6.92 2.21 0.46
C TRP A 95 -6.70 2.44 1.95
N ALA A 96 -6.89 1.39 2.74
CA ALA A 96 -6.77 1.48 4.18
C ALA A 96 -5.30 1.51 4.59
N SER A 97 -4.63 2.65 4.39
CA SER A 97 -3.52 3.06 5.26
C SER A 97 -4.12 3.51 6.61
N THR A 98 -4.83 2.59 7.24
CA THR A 98 -5.68 2.82 8.39
C THR A 98 -5.09 2.01 9.53
N GLN A 99 -4.60 2.66 10.57
CA GLN A 99 -3.95 1.98 11.68
C GLN A 99 -4.85 2.04 12.91
N ALA A 100 -5.04 0.90 13.57
CA ALA A 100 -5.74 0.79 14.84
C ALA A 100 -5.01 1.62 15.90
N ILE A 101 -5.77 2.37 16.71
CA ILE A 101 -5.24 3.04 17.90
C ILE A 101 -5.06 1.94 18.98
N PRO A 102 -3.91 1.86 19.67
CA PRO A 102 -3.73 0.95 20.80
C PRO A 102 -4.69 1.24 21.96
#